data_AF-A0AAJ0UGJ3-F1
#
_entry.id   AF-A0AAJ0UGJ3-F1
#
_cell.length_a   1.000
_cell.length_b   1.000
_cell.length_c   1.000
_cell.angle_alpha   90.00
_cell.angle_beta   90.00
_cell.angle_gamma   90.00
#
_symmetry.space_group_name_H-M   'P 1'
#
loop_
_entity.id
_entity.type
_entity.pdbx_description
1 polymer ?
#
loop_
_entity_poly.entity_id
_entity_poly.type
_entity_poly.pdbx_seq_one_letter_code
_entity_poly.pdbx_strand_id
1 'polypeptide(L)'
;MFNHPEITAAAIIGGCTIVASVIAALAAAIIGKQFRNQELLKSDLKEALSDIEFLLHVEKEHGEIHRENFGQSKIRVVRAKVKQAGFFWSQRFTPGRAKNLRSIM
;
A
#
# COMPACT_ATOMS: atom_id res chain seq x y z
N MET A 1 54.33 -12.59 -28.40
CA MET A 1 52.94 -13.06 -28.40
C MET A 1 51.98 -12.15 -27.61
N PHE A 2 52.38 -10.95 -27.17
CA PHE A 2 51.45 -9.90 -26.69
C PHE A 2 52.02 -8.52 -27.07
N ASN A 3 51.82 -8.07 -28.31
CA ASN A 3 52.23 -6.72 -28.77
C ASN A 3 51.22 -6.14 -29.79
N HIS A 4 49.95 -6.53 -29.68
CA HIS A 4 48.86 -6.00 -30.50
C HIS A 4 47.90 -5.25 -29.58
N PRO A 5 48.09 -3.93 -29.39
CA PRO A 5 47.30 -3.13 -28.47
C PRO A 5 45.80 -3.23 -28.77
N GLU A 6 45.43 -3.41 -30.04
CA GLU A 6 44.08 -3.69 -30.52
C GLU A 6 43.45 -4.95 -29.89
N ILE A 7 44.18 -6.06 -29.76
CA ILE A 7 43.64 -7.32 -29.21
C ILE A 7 43.43 -7.20 -27.70
N THR A 8 44.36 -6.57 -26.99
CA THR A 8 44.23 -6.32 -25.55
C THR A 8 43.12 -5.34 -25.24
N ALA A 9 42.94 -4.29 -26.06
CA ALA A 9 41.87 -3.33 -25.90
C ALA A 9 40.50 -3.98 -26.15
N ALA A 10 40.37 -4.80 -27.20
CA ALA A 10 39.13 -5.51 -27.50
C ALA A 10 38.75 -6.49 -26.37
N ALA A 11 39.72 -7.21 -25.79
CA ALA A 11 39.49 -8.12 -24.68
C ALA A 11 39.02 -7.38 -23.40
N ILE A 12 39.65 -6.24 -23.08
CA ILE A 12 39.28 -5.41 -21.93
C ILE A 12 37.89 -4.80 -22.13
N ILE A 13 37.61 -4.21 -23.29
CA ILE A 13 36.32 -3.60 -23.60
C ILE A 13 35.21 -4.66 -23.56
N GLY A 14 35.41 -5.81 -24.22
CA GLY A 14 34.46 -6.93 -24.19
C GLY A 14 34.17 -7.42 -22.78
N GLY A 15 35.21 -7.58 -21.94
CA GLY A 15 35.05 -7.94 -20.54
C GLY A 15 34.27 -6.90 -19.74
N CYS A 16 34.59 -5.62 -19.89
CA CYS A 16 33.89 -4.51 -19.23
C CYS A 16 32.41 -4.42 -19.63
N THR A 17 32.07 -4.65 -20.91
CA THR A 17 30.67 -4.63 -21.37
C THR A 17 29.85 -5.76 -20.76
N ILE A 18 30.42 -6.96 -20.64
CA ILE A 18 29.75 -8.09 -19.99
C ILE A 18 29.49 -7.77 -18.52
N VAL A 19 30.49 -7.29 -17.79
CA VAL A 19 30.34 -6.94 -16.37
C VAL A 19 29.32 -5.80 -16.19
N ALA A 20 29.36 -4.76 -17.03
CA ALA A 20 28.41 -3.66 -16.97
C ALA A 20 26.96 -4.11 -17.22
N SER A 21 26.74 -5.01 -18.18
CA SER A 21 25.40 -5.54 -18.45
C SER A 21 24.85 -6.40 -17.31
N VAL A 22 25.70 -7.19 -16.64
CA VAL A 22 25.32 -7.96 -15.45
C VAL A 22 24.92 -7.02 -14.31
N ILE A 23 25.69 -5.96 -14.06
CA ILE A 23 25.36 -4.97 -13.02
C ILE A 23 24.05 -4.25 -13.33
N ALA A 24 23.84 -3.84 -14.58
CA ALA A 24 22.61 -3.18 -15.01
C ALA A 24 21.38 -4.11 -14.85
N ALA A 25 21.51 -5.39 -15.22
CA ALA A 25 20.44 -6.37 -15.05
C ALA A 25 20.10 -6.60 -13.57
N LEU A 26 21.11 -6.69 -12.69
CA LEU A 26 20.91 -6.81 -11.26
C LEU A 26 20.23 -5.57 -10.67
N ALA A 27 20.67 -4.37 -11.07
CA ALA A 27 20.04 -3.11 -10.65
C ALA A 27 18.56 -3.05 -11.08
N ALA A 28 18.26 -3.38 -12.33
CA ALA A 28 16.89 -3.41 -12.84
C ALA A 28 16.02 -4.46 -12.10
N ALA A 29 16.58 -5.62 -11.75
CA ALA A 29 15.87 -6.65 -11.01
C ALA A 29 15.52 -6.21 -9.57
N ILE A 30 16.46 -5.56 -8.87
CA ILE A 30 16.25 -5.05 -7.51
C ILE A 30 15.20 -3.92 -7.52
N ILE A 31 15.37 -2.96 -8.43
CA ILE A 31 14.47 -1.82 -8.58
C ILE A 31 13.07 -2.29 -8.98
N GLY A 32 12.96 -3.20 -9.95
CA GLY A 32 11.69 -3.77 -10.39
C GLY A 32 10.95 -4.50 -9.27
N LYS A 33 11.67 -5.25 -8.41
CA LYS A 33 11.07 -5.89 -7.23
C LYS A 33 10.52 -4.87 -6.23
N GLN A 34 11.22 -3.77 -5.99
CA GLN A 34 10.74 -2.71 -5.10
C GLN A 34 9.49 -2.04 -5.65
N PHE A 35 9.47 -1.67 -6.93
CA PHE A 35 8.29 -1.06 -7.56
C PHE A 35 7.08 -1.99 -7.51
N ARG A 36 7.24 -3.27 -7.86
CA ARG A 36 6.15 -4.25 -7.78
C ARG A 36 5.63 -4.42 -6.36
N ASN A 37 6.51 -4.51 -5.37
CA ASN A 37 6.08 -4.61 -3.97
C ASN A 37 5.32 -3.35 -3.52
N GLN A 38 5.75 -2.16 -3.95
CA GLN A 38 5.02 -0.92 -3.65
C GLN A 38 3.64 -0.89 -4.31
N GLU A 39 3.52 -1.36 -5.55
CA GLU A 39 2.26 -1.41 -6.26
C GLU A 39 1.28 -2.39 -5.60
N LEU A 40 1.77 -3.57 -5.20
CA LEU A 40 1.00 -4.53 -4.42
C LEU A 40 0.53 -3.92 -3.08
N LEU A 41 1.45 -3.31 -2.30
CA LEU A 41 1.08 -2.65 -1.04
C LEU A 41 0.06 -1.52 -1.25
N LYS A 42 0.16 -0.77 -2.35
CA LYS A 42 -0.83 0.28 -2.69
C LYS A 42 -2.18 -0.32 -3.03
N SER A 43 -2.20 -1.45 -3.75
CA SER A 43 -3.42 -2.19 -4.06
C SER A 43 -4.09 -2.69 -2.79
N ASP A 44 -3.35 -3.40 -1.93
CA ASP A 44 -3.84 -3.93 -0.66
C ASP A 44 -4.35 -2.82 0.26
N LEU A 45 -3.63 -1.69 0.31
CA LEU A 45 -4.08 -0.51 1.07
C LEU A 45 -5.39 0.05 0.51
N LYS A 46 -5.52 0.15 -0.82
CA LYS A 46 -6.75 0.66 -1.45
C LYS A 46 -7.94 -0.25 -1.15
N GLU A 47 -7.75 -1.57 -1.22
CA GLU A 47 -8.77 -2.56 -0.89
C GLU A 47 -9.17 -2.45 0.59
N ALA A 48 -8.20 -2.44 1.51
CA ALA A 48 -8.47 -2.28 2.94
C ALA A 48 -9.19 -0.96 3.27
N LEU A 49 -8.85 0.15 2.60
CA LEU A 49 -9.54 1.43 2.78
C LEU A 49 -10.99 1.38 2.27
N SER A 50 -11.22 0.70 1.14
CA SER A 50 -12.57 0.48 0.60
C SER A 50 -13.43 -0.34 1.55
N ASP A 51 -12.87 -1.41 2.12
CA ASP A 51 -13.57 -2.25 3.09
C ASP A 51 -13.90 -1.50 4.38
N ILE A 52 -12.95 -0.71 4.89
CA ILE A 52 -13.20 0.15 6.05
C ILE A 52 -14.32 1.16 5.74
N GLU A 53 -14.31 1.77 4.56
CA GLU A 53 -15.36 2.70 4.12
C GLU A 53 -16.73 2.01 4.06
N PHE A 54 -16.80 0.80 3.51
CA PHE A 54 -18.01 -0.02 3.49
C PHE A 54 -18.51 -0.32 4.91
N LEU A 55 -17.65 -0.83 5.81
CA LEU A 55 -18.02 -1.16 7.19
C LEU A 55 -18.52 0.06 7.97
N LEU A 56 -17.97 1.24 7.70
CA LEU A 56 -18.44 2.49 8.32
C LEU A 56 -19.81 2.92 7.82
N HIS A 57 -20.13 2.66 6.54
CA HIS A 57 -21.48 2.86 6.03
C HIS A 57 -22.45 1.83 6.62
N VAL A 58 -22.06 0.56 6.73
CA VAL A 58 -22.87 -0.48 7.42
C VAL A 58 -23.18 -0.07 8.85
N GLU A 59 -22.20 0.42 9.61
CA GLU A 59 -22.42 0.88 10.98
C GLU A 59 -23.41 2.06 11.05
N LYS A 60 -23.31 3.00 10.09
CA LYS A 60 -24.21 4.14 9.99
C LYS A 60 -25.65 3.68 9.73
N GLU A 61 -25.87 2.85 8.70
CA GLU A 61 -27.19 2.33 8.35
C GLU A 61 -27.77 1.48 9.49
N HIS A 62 -26.95 0.63 10.11
CA HIS A 62 -27.36 -0.15 11.27
C HIS A 62 -27.81 0.73 12.45
N GLY A 63 -27.16 1.88 12.63
CA GLY A 63 -27.58 2.88 13.60
C GLY A 63 -28.87 3.60 13.22
N GLU A 64 -29.11 3.91 11.94
CA GLU A 64 -30.38 4.49 11.52
C GLU A 64 -31.54 3.50 11.68
N ILE A 65 -31.34 2.22 11.32
CA ILE A 65 -32.30 1.14 11.58
C ILE A 65 -32.63 1.05 13.07
N HIS A 66 -31.63 1.17 13.95
CA HIS A 66 -31.87 1.20 15.40
C HIS A 66 -32.64 2.45 15.84
N ARG A 67 -32.38 3.60 15.22
CA ARG A 67 -33.08 4.85 15.50
C ARG A 67 -34.55 4.77 15.10
N GLU A 68 -34.84 4.22 13.93
CA GLU A 68 -36.20 4.03 13.43
C GLU A 68 -37.00 3.08 14.32
N ASN A 69 -36.39 1.96 14.73
CA ASN A 69 -37.07 0.94 15.52
C ASN A 69 -37.15 1.24 17.04
N PHE A 70 -36.17 1.96 17.59
CA PHE A 70 -36.02 2.12 19.05
C PHE A 70 -35.82 3.58 19.50
N GLY A 71 -35.97 4.55 18.60
CA GLY A 71 -35.80 5.99 18.87
C GLY A 71 -34.36 6.44 19.08
N GLN A 72 -33.36 5.53 19.04
CA GLN A 72 -31.95 5.82 19.29
C GLN A 72 -31.03 4.94 18.45
N SER A 73 -29.95 5.49 17.90
CA SER A 73 -29.04 4.71 17.03
C SER A 73 -28.13 3.72 17.74
N LYS A 74 -27.87 3.93 19.04
CA LYS A 74 -26.98 3.10 19.88
C LYS A 74 -25.54 2.91 19.38
N ILE A 75 -25.11 3.55 18.28
CA ILE A 75 -23.75 3.44 17.71
C ILE A 75 -22.67 3.66 18.77
N ARG A 76 -22.81 4.69 19.62
CA ARG A 76 -21.82 4.99 20.68
C ARG A 76 -21.70 3.85 21.70
N VAL A 77 -22.81 3.20 22.04
CA VAL A 77 -22.84 2.07 22.97
C VAL A 77 -22.16 0.86 22.34
N VAL A 78 -22.45 0.58 21.08
CA VAL A 78 -21.80 -0.51 20.32
C VAL A 78 -20.29 -0.28 20.26
N ARG A 79 -19.84 0.91 19.86
CA ARG A 79 -18.41 1.26 19.84
C ARG A 79 -17.74 1.14 21.20
N ALA A 80 -18.43 1.50 22.29
CA ALA A 80 -17.90 1.32 23.64
C ALA A 80 -17.74 -0.16 24.01
N LYS A 81 -18.72 -1.01 23.68
CA LYS A 81 -18.64 -2.47 23.89
C LYS A 81 -17.51 -3.12 23.07
N VAL A 82 -17.35 -2.72 21.81
CA VAL A 82 -16.26 -3.21 20.95
C VAL A 82 -14.89 -2.83 21.53
N LYS A 83 -14.74 -1.61 22.07
CA LYS A 83 -13.52 -1.21 22.79
C LYS A 83 -13.29 -2.02 24.06
N GLN A 84 -14.34 -2.29 24.84
CA GLN A 84 -14.26 -3.11 26.05
C GLN A 84 -13.88 -4.57 25.73
N ALA A 85 -14.27 -5.08 24.57
CA ALA A 85 -13.85 -6.38 24.07
C ALA A 85 -12.38 -6.42 23.59
N GLY A 86 -11.63 -5.32 23.74
CA GLY A 86 -10.20 -5.24 23.43
C GLY A 86 -9.87 -4.77 22.01
N PHE A 87 -10.87 -4.47 21.18
CA PHE A 87 -10.63 -3.99 19.82
C PHE A 87 -10.35 -2.48 19.82
N PHE A 88 -9.25 -2.09 19.16
CA PHE A 88 -8.86 -0.70 19.01
C PHE A 88 -9.26 -0.16 17.64
N TRP A 89 -9.81 1.05 17.61
CA TRP A 89 -10.14 1.72 16.36
C TRP A 89 -9.49 3.10 16.30
N SER A 90 -8.64 3.29 15.29
CA SER A 90 -7.83 4.51 15.11
C SER A 90 -8.63 5.75 14.71
N GLN A 91 -9.87 5.57 14.20
CA GLN A 91 -10.75 6.62 13.67
C GLN A 91 -10.17 7.46 12.51
N ARG A 92 -8.98 7.13 12.00
CA ARG A 92 -8.29 7.91 10.95
C ARG A 92 -9.07 7.96 9.64
N PHE A 93 -9.79 6.88 9.32
CA PHE A 93 -10.50 6.70 8.04
C PHE A 93 -12.03 6.82 8.18
N THR A 94 -12.51 7.63 9.12
CA THR A 94 -13.95 7.97 9.20
C THR A 94 -14.38 8.85 8.03
N PRO A 95 -15.62 8.79 7.52
CA PRO A 95 -16.03 9.55 6.33
C PRO A 95 -15.75 11.06 6.44
N GLY A 96 -15.91 11.63 7.64
CA GLY A 96 -15.60 13.04 7.92
C GLY A 96 -14.11 13.39 7.92
N ARG A 97 -13.20 12.43 8.15
CA ARG A 97 -11.74 12.64 8.13
C ARG A 97 -11.09 12.15 6.84
N ALA A 98 -11.61 11.09 6.24
CA ALA A 98 -11.14 10.52 4.97
C ALA A 98 -11.36 11.48 3.78
N LYS A 99 -12.41 12.31 3.82
CA LYS A 99 -12.66 13.36 2.80
C LYS A 99 -11.51 14.39 2.75
N ASN A 100 -10.90 14.71 3.90
CA ASN A 100 -9.74 15.60 3.96
C ASN A 100 -8.45 14.91 3.50
N LEU A 101 -8.27 13.61 3.74
CA LEU A 101 -7.07 12.89 3.29
C LEU A 101 -7.00 12.77 1.75
N ARG A 102 -8.15 12.53 1.09
CA ARG A 102 -8.25 12.45 -0.38
C ARG A 102 -8.11 13.81 -1.11
N SER A 103 -8.13 14.93 -0.38
CA SER A 103 -7.93 16.27 -0.95
C SER A 103 -6.45 16.67 -1.02
N ILE A 104 -5.55 15.91 -0.39
CA ILE A 104 -4.13 16.24 -0.23
C ILE A 104 -3.22 15.21 -0.94
N MET A 105 -3.80 14.10 -1.43
CA MET A 105 -3.17 13.15 -2.36
C MET A 105 -3.63 13.44 -3.78
#